data_AF-A0A7X7IPT8-F1
#
_entry.id   AF-A0A7X7IPT8-F1
#
_cell.length_a   1.000
_cell.length_b   1.000
_cell.length_c   1.000
_cell.angle_alpha   90.00
_cell.angle_beta   90.00
_cell.angle_gamma   90.00
#
_symmetry.space_group_name_H-M   'P 1'
#
loop_
_entity.id
_entity.type
_entity.pdbx_description
1 polymer ?
#
loop_
_entity_poly.entity_id
_entity_poly.type
_entity_poly.pdbx_seq_one_letter_code
_entity_poly.pdbx_strand_id
1 'polypeptide(L)'
;GLPDGRRVAKDCPRMELSGTLDELNSLLGMARAYLPKQGDDAIDGVLGRVQSELFRLGAEVAGVKADRAANGFLADDDVARLEQDIDRFEAGLPRLTSFVLPGGSPAAGALHLARAVCRRAERRLIGLLRVEPDAVRPIVLAYLNRLSDSLFVLSRAANAQAGVGETDWRSRKERNREN
;
A
#
# COMPACT_ATOMS: atom_id res chain seq x y z
N GLY A 1 -15.40 -14.75 -13.52
CA GLY A 1 -14.83 -16.10 -13.70
C GLY A 1 -13.35 -15.98 -13.48
N LEU A 2 -12.71 -17.02 -12.94
CA LEU A 2 -11.26 -17.04 -12.74
C LEU A 2 -10.52 -17.27 -14.07
N PRO A 3 -9.22 -16.92 -14.18
CA PRO A 3 -8.42 -17.13 -15.39
C PRO A 3 -8.31 -18.59 -15.83
N ASP A 4 -8.49 -19.53 -14.89
CA ASP A 4 -8.52 -20.97 -15.16
C ASP A 4 -9.88 -21.50 -15.66
N GLY A 5 -10.82 -20.60 -15.98
CA GLY A 5 -12.14 -20.92 -16.49
C GLY A 5 -13.20 -21.19 -15.42
N ARG A 6 -12.82 -21.34 -14.14
CA ARG A 6 -13.80 -21.57 -13.06
C ARG A 6 -14.78 -20.41 -12.92
N ARG A 7 -16.06 -20.73 -12.77
CA ARG A 7 -17.10 -19.77 -12.43
C ARG A 7 -17.18 -19.68 -10.91
N VAL A 8 -17.01 -18.47 -10.38
CA VAL A 8 -17.12 -18.16 -8.96
C VAL A 8 -18.13 -17.04 -8.79
N ALA A 9 -18.81 -17.01 -7.63
CA ALA A 9 -19.67 -15.90 -7.26
C ALA A 9 -18.85 -14.61 -7.13
N LYS A 10 -19.45 -13.45 -7.45
CA LYS A 10 -18.74 -12.16 -7.46
C LYS A 10 -18.36 -11.68 -6.05
N ASP A 11 -19.04 -12.17 -5.03
CA ASP A 11 -18.86 -11.87 -3.61
C ASP A 11 -17.96 -12.89 -2.89
N CYS A 12 -17.36 -13.86 -3.61
CA CYS A 12 -16.47 -14.81 -2.98
C CYS A 12 -15.18 -14.11 -2.47
N PRO A 13 -14.51 -14.66 -1.44
CA PRO A 13 -13.34 -14.02 -0.83
C PRO A 13 -12.22 -13.68 -1.83
N ARG A 14 -12.06 -14.50 -2.87
CA ARG A 14 -11.07 -14.28 -3.93
C ARG A 14 -11.40 -13.03 -4.76
N MET A 15 -12.66 -12.84 -5.15
CA MET A 15 -13.11 -11.65 -5.90
C MET A 15 -13.08 -10.39 -5.04
N GLU A 16 -13.48 -10.49 -3.77
CA GLU A 16 -13.40 -9.37 -2.81
C GLU A 16 -11.95 -8.89 -2.62
N LEU A 17 -11.00 -9.81 -2.47
CA LEU A 17 -9.58 -9.46 -2.37
C LEU A 17 -9.07 -8.86 -3.68
N SER A 18 -9.36 -9.45 -4.84
CA SER A 18 -8.96 -8.91 -6.14
C SER A 18 -9.47 -7.47 -6.34
N GLY A 19 -10.75 -7.21 -6.01
CA GLY A 19 -11.33 -5.87 -6.10
C GLY A 19 -10.69 -4.88 -5.12
N THR A 20 -10.37 -5.32 -3.90
CA THR A 20 -9.69 -4.46 -2.91
C THR A 20 -8.27 -4.09 -3.35
N LEU A 21 -7.55 -5.01 -4.02
CA LEU A 21 -6.22 -4.75 -4.56
C LEU A 21 -6.28 -3.78 -5.74
N ASP A 22 -7.29 -3.90 -6.60
CA ASP A 22 -7.53 -2.96 -7.70
C ASP A 22 -7.88 -1.55 -7.19
N GLU A 23 -8.69 -1.46 -6.12
CA GLU A 23 -8.99 -0.21 -5.45
C GLU A 23 -7.73 0.43 -4.84
N LEU A 24 -6.88 -0.37 -4.17
CA LEU A 24 -5.59 0.09 -3.69
C LEU A 24 -4.74 0.65 -4.84
N ASN A 25 -4.61 -0.11 -5.93
CA ASN A 25 -3.81 0.26 -7.10
C ASN A 25 -4.31 1.56 -7.74
N SER A 26 -5.63 1.72 -7.84
CA SER A 26 -6.28 2.94 -8.33
C SER A 26 -5.97 4.16 -7.44
N LEU A 27 -6.00 3.99 -6.11
CA LEU A 27 -5.62 5.04 -5.17
C LEU A 27 -4.14 5.42 -5.28
N LEU A 28 -3.25 4.48 -5.56
CA LEU A 28 -1.85 4.80 -5.86
C LEU A 28 -1.74 5.64 -7.14
N GLY A 29 -2.50 5.31 -8.18
CA GLY A 29 -2.59 6.13 -9.39
C GLY A 29 -3.06 7.57 -9.11
N MET A 30 -4.05 7.73 -8.22
CA MET A 30 -4.50 9.05 -7.76
C MET A 30 -3.41 9.79 -6.99
N ALA A 31 -2.70 9.14 -6.06
CA ALA A 31 -1.60 9.74 -5.33
C ALA A 31 -0.50 10.23 -6.28
N ARG A 32 -0.12 9.40 -7.26
CA ARG A 32 0.83 9.76 -8.32
C ARG A 32 0.38 10.97 -9.13
N ALA A 33 -0.92 11.09 -9.43
CA ALA A 33 -1.46 12.25 -10.16
C ALA A 33 -1.28 13.57 -9.39
N TYR A 34 -1.24 13.53 -8.05
CA TYR A 34 -1.02 14.69 -7.20
C TYR A 34 0.46 15.03 -6.95
N LEU A 35 1.40 14.16 -7.32
CA LEU A 35 2.83 14.43 -7.19
C LEU A 35 3.31 15.45 -8.25
N PRO A 36 4.37 16.22 -7.95
CA PRO A 36 5.02 17.08 -8.94
C PRO A 36 5.39 16.30 -10.21
N LYS A 37 5.19 16.92 -11.38
CA LYS A 37 5.44 16.29 -12.70
C LYS A 37 6.78 16.67 -13.33
N GLN A 38 7.69 17.25 -12.55
CA GLN A 38 8.97 17.74 -13.04
C GLN A 38 10.10 16.80 -12.61
N GLY A 39 10.78 16.20 -13.59
CA GLY A 39 11.93 15.33 -13.36
C GLY A 39 11.59 13.94 -12.83
N ASP A 40 12.64 13.22 -12.42
CA ASP A 40 12.52 11.88 -11.82
C ASP A 40 12.12 12.01 -10.35
N ASP A 41 10.81 11.98 -10.09
CA ASP A 41 10.28 11.99 -8.74
C ASP A 41 10.46 10.63 -8.06
N ALA A 42 11.19 10.62 -6.94
CA ALA A 42 11.51 9.38 -6.22
C ALA A 42 10.26 8.68 -5.66
N ILE A 43 9.25 9.43 -5.19
CA ILE A 43 8.00 8.85 -4.68
C ILE A 43 7.21 8.25 -5.83
N ASP A 44 7.08 8.94 -6.96
CA ASP A 44 6.39 8.42 -8.15
C ASP A 44 7.04 7.14 -8.66
N GLY A 45 8.37 7.07 -8.65
CA GLY A 45 9.13 5.86 -9.01
C GLY A 45 8.79 4.66 -8.12
N VAL A 46 8.72 4.86 -6.80
CA VAL A 46 8.29 3.80 -5.85
C VAL A 46 6.84 3.40 -6.12
N LEU A 47 5.93 4.37 -6.23
CA LEU A 47 4.51 4.09 -6.43
C LEU A 47 4.25 3.36 -7.76
N GLY A 48 4.92 3.74 -8.86
CA GLY A 48 4.79 3.06 -10.14
C GLY A 48 5.27 1.60 -10.10
N ARG A 49 6.34 1.33 -9.34
CA ARG A 49 6.81 -0.03 -9.08
C ARG A 49 5.77 -0.84 -8.29
N VAL A 50 5.25 -0.26 -7.20
CA VAL A 50 4.21 -0.89 -6.37
C VAL A 50 2.93 -1.18 -7.16
N GLN A 51 2.49 -0.28 -8.04
CA GLN A 51 1.33 -0.54 -8.90
C GLN A 51 1.53 -1.78 -9.78
N SER A 52 2.75 -1.98 -10.30
CA SER A 52 3.11 -3.16 -11.08
C SER A 52 3.13 -4.42 -10.23
N GLU A 53 3.72 -4.35 -9.03
CA GLU A 53 3.76 -5.45 -8.05
C GLU A 53 2.35 -5.87 -7.61
N LEU A 54 1.46 -4.91 -7.32
CA LEU A 54 0.06 -5.17 -6.98
C LEU A 54 -0.73 -5.81 -8.13
N PHE A 55 -0.44 -5.46 -9.39
CA PHE A 55 -1.07 -6.09 -10.54
C PHE A 55 -0.72 -7.58 -10.62
N ARG A 56 0.56 -7.93 -10.38
CA ARG A 56 1.03 -9.32 -10.36
C ARG A 56 0.48 -10.10 -9.17
N LEU A 57 0.41 -9.46 -8.00
CA LEU A 57 -0.26 -10.00 -6.81
C LEU A 57 -1.73 -10.30 -7.11
N GLY A 58 -2.44 -9.39 -7.78
CA GLY A 58 -3.81 -9.59 -8.23
C GLY A 58 -3.98 -10.81 -9.13
N ALA A 59 -3.03 -11.08 -10.03
CA ALA A 59 -3.03 -12.28 -10.87
C ALA A 59 -2.81 -13.58 -10.05
N GLU A 60 -1.91 -13.56 -9.07
CA GLU A 60 -1.72 -14.68 -8.13
C GLU A 60 -3.01 -14.94 -7.33
N VAL A 61 -3.63 -13.90 -6.79
CA VAL A 61 -4.93 -13.97 -6.11
C VAL A 61 -6.04 -14.42 -7.06
N ALA A 62 -5.99 -14.12 -8.36
CA ALA A 62 -6.98 -14.64 -9.30
C ALA A 62 -6.81 -16.15 -9.57
N GLY A 63 -5.71 -16.76 -9.11
CA GLY A 63 -5.42 -18.18 -9.31
C GLY A 63 -4.72 -18.47 -10.65
N VAL A 64 -4.03 -17.49 -11.23
CA VAL A 64 -3.15 -17.73 -12.39
C VAL A 64 -2.03 -18.65 -11.94
N LYS A 65 -2.15 -19.94 -12.29
CA LYS A 65 -1.09 -20.94 -12.10
C LYS A 65 -0.13 -20.82 -13.27
N ALA A 66 0.98 -20.14 -13.05
CA ALA A 66 1.98 -20.00 -14.08
C ALA A 66 3.38 -20.07 -13.48
N ASP A 67 4.36 -20.43 -14.30
CA ASP A 67 5.75 -20.61 -13.89
C ASP A 67 6.23 -19.37 -13.10
N ARG A 68 6.70 -19.60 -11.87
CA ARG A 68 7.04 -18.55 -10.91
C ARG A 68 8.07 -17.57 -11.47
N ALA A 69 9.01 -18.06 -12.27
CA ALA A 69 10.05 -17.25 -12.88
C ALA A 69 9.54 -16.44 -14.10
N ALA A 70 8.61 -17.00 -14.88
CA ALA A 70 8.14 -16.37 -16.11
C ALA A 70 7.13 -15.23 -15.89
N ASN A 71 6.42 -15.22 -14.74
CA ASN A 71 5.32 -14.27 -14.50
C ASN A 71 5.67 -13.12 -13.56
N GLY A 72 6.91 -13.09 -13.06
CA GLY A 72 7.43 -11.99 -12.25
C GLY A 72 6.64 -11.75 -10.95
N PHE A 73 6.01 -12.80 -10.39
CA PHE A 73 5.33 -12.70 -9.11
C PHE A 73 6.27 -12.23 -8.00
N LEU A 74 5.71 -11.77 -6.88
CA LEU A 74 6.49 -11.27 -5.75
C LEU A 74 7.60 -12.25 -5.34
N ALA A 75 8.80 -11.73 -5.13
CA ALA A 75 9.98 -12.41 -4.61
C ALA A 75 10.38 -11.78 -3.27
N ASP A 76 11.17 -12.50 -2.46
CA ASP A 76 11.57 -12.03 -1.12
C ASP A 76 12.27 -10.66 -1.19
N ASP A 77 13.01 -10.41 -2.27
CA ASP A 77 13.66 -9.14 -2.57
C ASP A 77 12.70 -7.94 -2.73
N ASP A 78 11.41 -8.18 -2.94
CA ASP A 78 10.40 -7.11 -3.06
C ASP A 78 10.01 -6.58 -1.67
N VAL A 79 9.93 -7.46 -0.66
CA VAL A 79 9.72 -7.04 0.74
C VAL A 79 10.93 -6.26 1.24
N ALA A 80 12.14 -6.78 0.97
CA ALA A 80 13.38 -6.09 1.30
C ALA A 80 13.47 -4.71 0.61
N ARG A 81 12.92 -4.57 -0.61
CA ARG A 81 12.87 -3.27 -1.30
C ARG A 81 11.97 -2.26 -0.61
N LEU A 82 10.81 -2.70 -0.13
CA LEU A 82 9.92 -1.83 0.64
C LEU A 82 10.60 -1.36 1.93
N GLU A 83 11.37 -2.22 2.59
CA GLU A 83 12.16 -1.87 3.78
C GLU A 83 13.25 -0.85 3.45
N GLN A 84 14.00 -1.05 2.36
CA GLN A 84 14.99 -0.08 1.87
C GLN A 84 14.37 1.27 1.52
N ASP A 85 13.19 1.29 0.90
CA ASP A 85 12.48 2.53 0.60
C ASP A 85 12.00 3.22 1.87
N ILE A 86 11.49 2.46 2.85
CA ILE A 86 11.14 3.00 4.18
C ILE A 86 12.35 3.70 4.80
N ASP A 87 13.48 3.01 4.91
CA ASP A 87 14.70 3.55 5.51
C ASP A 87 15.18 4.82 4.78
N ARG A 88 15.15 4.78 3.44
CA ARG A 88 15.55 5.90 2.58
C ARG A 88 14.71 7.16 2.83
N PHE A 89 13.39 7.03 2.84
CA PHE A 89 12.50 8.19 3.00
C PHE A 89 12.42 8.63 4.46
N GLU A 90 12.49 7.70 5.42
CA GLU A 90 12.46 8.03 6.85
C GLU A 90 13.69 8.82 7.30
N ALA A 91 14.87 8.54 6.73
CA ALA A 91 16.11 9.25 7.06
C ALA A 91 16.05 10.78 6.85
N GLY A 92 15.18 11.25 5.94
CA GLY A 92 14.98 12.67 5.64
C GLY A 92 13.86 13.34 6.45
N LEU A 93 13.15 12.60 7.30
CA LEU A 93 11.96 13.08 8.00
C LEU A 93 12.25 13.42 9.47
N PRO A 94 11.53 14.41 10.05
CA PRO A 94 11.55 14.62 11.48
C PRO A 94 11.14 13.35 12.23
N ARG A 95 11.76 13.10 13.39
CA ARG A 95 11.38 11.97 14.24
C ARG A 95 9.93 12.14 14.72
N LEU A 96 9.13 11.08 14.61
CA LEU A 96 7.78 11.06 15.19
C LEU A 96 7.86 11.06 16.72
N THR A 97 7.27 12.07 17.33
CA THR A 97 7.12 12.19 18.79
C THR A 97 5.68 11.96 19.26
N SER A 98 4.72 11.95 18.32
CA SER A 98 3.30 11.71 18.58
C SER A 98 2.64 11.03 17.38
N PHE A 99 1.36 10.66 17.51
CA PHE A 99 0.58 10.20 16.37
C PHE A 99 0.29 11.37 15.43
N VAL A 100 0.38 11.16 14.13
CA VAL A 100 0.00 12.16 13.13
C VAL A 100 -1.41 11.91 12.61
N LEU A 101 -2.18 12.99 12.42
CA LEU A 101 -3.45 12.94 11.73
C LEU A 101 -3.23 12.67 10.24
N PRO A 102 -4.00 11.77 9.60
CA PRO A 102 -3.85 11.48 8.19
C PRO A 102 -4.28 12.68 7.34
N GLY A 103 -3.34 13.31 6.65
CA GLY A 103 -3.61 14.46 5.79
C GLY A 103 -2.35 15.21 5.37
N GLY A 104 -2.52 16.50 5.11
CA GLY A 104 -1.47 17.39 4.60
C GLY A 104 -1.69 17.74 3.13
N SER A 105 -0.72 17.48 2.26
CA SER A 105 -0.84 17.69 0.82
C SER A 105 -1.84 16.71 0.17
N PRO A 106 -2.38 17.00 -1.03
CA PRO A 106 -3.26 16.07 -1.74
C PRO A 106 -2.64 14.69 -1.97
N ALA A 107 -1.34 14.64 -2.30
CA ALA A 107 -0.60 13.39 -2.43
C ALA A 107 -0.51 12.63 -1.10
N ALA A 108 -0.16 13.32 0.00
CA ALA A 108 -0.08 12.70 1.33
C ALA A 108 -1.45 12.17 1.81
N GLY A 109 -2.53 12.94 1.59
CA GLY A 109 -3.89 12.50 1.89
C GLY A 109 -4.30 11.24 1.13
N ALA A 110 -4.00 11.20 -0.18
CA ALA A 110 -4.22 10.03 -1.01
C ALA A 110 -3.42 8.80 -0.53
N LEU A 111 -2.15 8.99 -0.13
CA LEU A 111 -1.30 7.93 0.41
C LEU A 111 -1.79 7.41 1.77
N HIS A 112 -2.29 8.28 2.65
CA HIS A 112 -2.92 7.84 3.89
C HIS A 112 -4.19 7.01 3.64
N LEU A 113 -4.98 7.37 2.63
CA LEU A 113 -6.14 6.57 2.22
C LEU A 113 -5.72 5.23 1.63
N ALA A 114 -4.74 5.22 0.72
CA ALA A 114 -4.14 4.02 0.16
C ALA A 114 -3.63 3.08 1.27
N ARG A 115 -2.95 3.61 2.30
CA ARG A 115 -2.52 2.84 3.47
C ARG A 115 -3.69 2.16 4.18
N ALA A 116 -4.81 2.87 4.39
CA ALA A 116 -5.99 2.29 5.02
C ALA A 116 -6.61 1.17 4.17
N VAL A 117 -6.63 1.33 2.85
CA VAL A 117 -7.09 0.31 1.90
C VAL A 117 -6.11 -0.87 1.82
N CYS A 118 -4.80 -0.65 1.90
CA CYS A 118 -3.79 -1.71 1.98
C CYS A 118 -4.02 -2.60 3.20
N ARG A 119 -4.26 -1.98 4.37
CA ARG A 119 -4.66 -2.74 5.59
C ARG A 119 -5.99 -3.46 5.42
N ARG A 120 -6.92 -2.94 4.60
CA ARG A 120 -8.16 -3.64 4.25
C ARG A 120 -7.87 -4.86 3.38
N ALA A 121 -7.02 -4.73 2.35
CA ALA A 121 -6.56 -5.84 1.52
C ALA A 121 -5.89 -6.94 2.36
N GLU A 122 -5.02 -6.56 3.30
CA GLU A 122 -4.39 -7.48 4.26
C GLU A 122 -5.43 -8.29 5.04
N ARG A 123 -6.47 -7.63 5.60
CA ARG A 123 -7.56 -8.33 6.30
C ARG A 123 -8.38 -9.24 5.38
N ARG A 124 -8.62 -8.82 4.13
CA ARG A 124 -9.31 -9.65 3.13
C ARG A 124 -8.49 -10.88 2.75
N LEU A 125 -7.18 -10.73 2.64
CA LEU A 125 -6.26 -11.83 2.41
C LEU A 125 -6.30 -12.83 3.56
N ILE A 126 -6.24 -12.37 4.82
CA ILE A 126 -6.39 -13.27 5.98
C ILE A 126 -7.74 -14.01 5.92
N GLY A 127 -8.82 -13.32 5.52
CA GLY A 127 -10.13 -13.95 5.29
C GLY A 127 -10.09 -15.05 4.22
N LEU A 128 -9.44 -14.79 3.09
CA LEU A 128 -9.23 -15.77 2.02
C LEU A 128 -8.41 -16.97 2.51
N LEU A 129 -7.30 -16.74 3.21
CA LEU A 129 -6.42 -17.80 3.73
C LEU A 129 -7.11 -18.70 4.76
N ARG A 130 -8.17 -18.24 5.44
CA ARG A 130 -8.97 -19.09 6.33
C ARG A 130 -9.82 -20.12 5.58
N VAL A 131 -10.27 -19.80 4.38
CA VAL A 131 -11.10 -20.69 3.56
C VAL A 131 -10.28 -21.47 2.54
N GLU A 132 -9.17 -20.89 2.08
CA GLU A 132 -8.25 -21.44 1.10
C GLU A 132 -6.79 -21.19 1.57
N PRO A 133 -6.24 -22.03 2.49
CA PRO A 133 -4.92 -21.80 3.10
C PRO A 133 -3.76 -21.68 2.11
N ASP A 134 -3.84 -22.38 0.98
CA ASP A 134 -2.83 -22.38 -0.08
C ASP A 134 -3.21 -21.45 -1.25
N ALA A 135 -4.12 -20.48 -1.03
CA ALA A 135 -4.61 -19.60 -2.09
C ALA A 135 -3.52 -18.75 -2.75
N VAL A 136 -2.52 -18.34 -1.96
CA VAL A 136 -1.36 -17.53 -2.35
C VAL A 136 -0.15 -17.90 -1.50
N ARG A 137 1.04 -17.47 -1.93
CA ARG A 137 2.27 -17.70 -1.16
C ARG A 137 2.33 -16.83 0.11
N PRO A 138 3.03 -17.28 1.18
CA PRO A 138 3.13 -16.53 2.44
C PRO A 138 3.70 -15.12 2.29
N ILE A 139 4.59 -14.91 1.31
CA ILE A 139 5.18 -13.59 1.03
C ILE A 139 4.15 -12.50 0.78
N VAL A 140 2.98 -12.84 0.22
CA VAL A 140 1.94 -11.86 -0.10
C VAL A 140 1.42 -11.15 1.16
N LEU A 141 1.30 -11.89 2.27
CA LEU A 141 0.89 -11.31 3.54
C LEU A 141 1.97 -10.38 4.10
N ALA A 142 3.23 -10.81 4.09
CA ALA A 142 4.36 -10.00 4.53
C ALA A 142 4.49 -8.70 3.69
N TYR A 143 4.31 -8.83 2.37
CA TYR A 143 4.36 -7.71 1.44
C TYR A 143 3.25 -6.68 1.72
N LEU A 144 1.98 -7.09 1.87
CA LEU A 144 0.89 -6.14 2.17
C LEU A 144 1.05 -5.46 3.53
N ASN A 145 1.56 -6.20 4.53
CA ASN A 145 1.86 -5.66 5.85
C ASN A 145 2.92 -4.55 5.74
N ARG A 146 4.07 -4.86 5.12
CA ARG A 146 5.17 -3.92 4.93
C ARG A 146 4.83 -2.77 3.99
N LEU A 147 4.02 -3.00 2.96
CA LEU A 147 3.53 -1.96 2.06
C LEU A 147 2.70 -0.92 2.84
N SER A 148 1.93 -1.34 3.84
CA SER A 148 1.19 -0.39 4.66
C SER A 148 2.09 0.55 5.48
N ASP A 149 3.26 0.07 5.93
CA ASP A 149 4.28 0.91 6.57
C ASP A 149 4.95 1.84 5.54
N SER A 150 5.30 1.32 4.36
CA SER A 150 5.87 2.11 3.28
C SER A 150 4.96 3.26 2.86
N LEU A 151 3.65 3.00 2.68
CA LEU A 151 2.67 4.03 2.35
C LEU A 151 2.51 5.10 3.45
N PHE A 152 2.75 4.74 4.71
CA PHE A 152 2.81 5.73 5.79
C PHE A 152 4.05 6.61 5.68
N VAL A 153 5.24 6.04 5.47
CA VAL A 153 6.47 6.84 5.32
C VAL A 153 6.41 7.73 4.07
N LEU A 154 5.90 7.20 2.95
CA LEU A 154 5.72 7.96 1.72
C LEU A 154 4.72 9.11 1.88
N SER A 155 3.66 8.96 2.70
CA SER A 155 2.73 10.07 2.94
C SER A 155 3.42 11.23 3.68
N ARG A 156 4.30 10.92 4.62
CA ARG A 156 5.13 11.90 5.33
C ARG A 156 6.14 12.56 4.38
N ALA A 157 6.80 11.77 3.54
CA ALA A 157 7.72 12.26 2.52
C ALA A 157 7.03 13.20 1.53
N ALA A 158 5.80 12.88 1.09
CA ALA A 158 5.00 13.73 0.21
C ALA A 158 4.59 15.06 0.87
N ASN A 159 4.38 15.07 2.19
CA ASN A 159 4.17 16.31 2.96
C ASN A 159 5.43 17.16 3.00
N ALA A 160 6.57 16.55 3.35
CA ALA A 160 7.87 17.24 3.38
C ALA A 160 8.24 17.83 2.01
N GLN A 161 8.06 17.07 0.94
CA GLN A 161 8.30 17.52 -0.44
C GLN A 161 7.40 18.71 -0.83
N ALA A 162 6.15 18.72 -0.38
CA ALA A 162 5.21 19.80 -0.64
C ALA A 162 5.39 21.02 0.30
N GLY A 163 6.34 20.97 1.23
CA GLY A 163 6.51 22.01 2.26
C GLY A 163 5.33 22.11 3.24
N VAL A 164 4.55 21.03 3.39
CA VAL A 164 3.38 20.97 4.28
C VAL A 164 3.77 20.25 5.56
N GLY A 165 3.55 20.89 6.71
CA GLY A 165 3.80 20.29 8.02
C GLY A 165 2.80 19.18 8.35
N GLU A 166 3.24 18.22 9.17
CA GLU A 166 2.36 17.18 9.71
C GLU A 166 1.54 17.73 10.88
N THR A 167 0.29 17.26 11.03
CA THR A 167 -0.57 17.66 12.14
C THR A 167 -0.54 16.61 13.23
N ASP A 168 0.08 16.95 14.36
CA ASP A 168 0.09 16.10 15.55
C ASP A 168 -1.33 15.90 16.11
N TRP A 169 -1.65 14.65 16.42
CA TRP A 169 -2.83 14.32 17.21
C TRP A 169 -2.59 14.75 18.66
N ARG A 170 -3.49 15.60 19.16
CA ARG A 170 -3.53 16.00 20.58
C ARG A 170 -4.72 15.35 21.27
N SER A 171 -4.52 14.86 22.48
CA SER A 171 -5.60 14.41 23.34
C SER A 171 -6.49 15.60 23.76
N ARG A 172 -7.72 15.30 24.21
CA ARG A 172 -8.61 16.34 24.78
C ARG A 172 -7.98 17.05 25.97
N LYS A 173 -7.20 16.34 26.78
CA LYS A 173 -6.55 16.90 27.99
C LYS A 173 -5.44 17.89 27.63
N GLU A 174 -4.68 17.62 26.57
CA GLU A 174 -3.61 18.51 26.11
C GLU A 174 -4.17 19.81 25.51
N ARG A 175 -5.23 19.71 24.69
CA ARG A 175 -5.89 20.90 24.11
C ARG A 175 -6.47 21.85 25.16
N ASN A 176 -6.97 21.32 26.28
CA ASN A 176 -7.58 22.13 27.34
C ASN A 176 -6.55 22.85 28.23
N ARG A 177 -5.25 22.53 28.14
CA ARG A 177 -4.19 23.19 28.92
C ARG A 177 -3.60 24.41 28.22
N GLU A 178 -3.92 24.61 26.95
CA GLU A 178 -3.41 25.70 26.10
C GLU A 178 -4.44 26.83 25.88
N ASN A 179 -5.67 26.65 26.38
CA ASN A 179 -6.74 27.67 26.42
C ASN A 179 -6.89 28.21 27.84
#